data_AF-A0A956X634-F1
#
_entry.id   AF-A0A956X634-F1
#
_cell.length_a   1.000
_cell.length_b   1.000
_cell.length_c   1.000
_cell.angle_alpha   90.00
_cell.angle_beta   90.00
_cell.angle_gamma   90.00
#
_symmetry.space_group_name_H-M   'P 1'
#
loop_
_entity.id
_entity.type
_entity.pdbx_description
1 polymer ?
#
loop_
_entity_poly.entity_id
_entity_poly.type
_entity_poly.pdbx_seq_one_letter_code
_entity_poly.pdbx_strand_id
1 'polypeptide(L)'
;EQAIGLFRQWFTLHTVLTVAALVFAVYQLYFERLSLYAIWFVVALLNSVTAGKWGAGESYFATAVAASCILTGLAFHRVLQWAEKRDGRRPVGWQTAVLTAVGLLFLIQANKMFHMPTDVPAFRAIAAALGKPTEVWIAPQTSCSAPRDPEMIPYVDSAGVSLLGRPPTAADTAAGIQIADFVSAGHTAAFSEDAGFNFYAGRDIVTNPTQLLNLYNNNQVDLTDMLDMLNNQAFDSVILRAQFYPPPVLDAIGQQYETVELVQMNGFVYCLMRPR
;
A
#
# COMPACT_ATOMS: atom_id res chain seq x y z
N GLU A 1 -6.57 -13.34 -11.68
CA GLU A 1 -6.97 -11.92 -11.90
C GLU A 1 -6.15 -10.93 -11.07
N GLN A 2 -5.95 -11.16 -9.76
CA GLN A 2 -5.21 -10.25 -8.87
C GLN A 2 -3.77 -9.90 -9.34
N ALA A 3 -2.96 -10.89 -9.74
CA ALA A 3 -1.58 -10.64 -10.23
C ALA A 3 -1.54 -9.75 -11.48
N ILE A 4 -2.49 -9.92 -12.39
CA ILE A 4 -2.62 -9.09 -13.60
C ILE A 4 -3.05 -7.67 -13.22
N GLY A 5 -3.96 -7.53 -12.24
CA GLY A 5 -4.38 -6.24 -11.70
C GLY A 5 -3.20 -5.46 -11.12
N LEU A 6 -2.37 -6.11 -10.30
CA LEU A 6 -1.18 -5.49 -9.69
C LEU A 6 -0.15 -5.07 -10.74
N PHE A 7 0.13 -5.93 -11.72
CA PHE A 7 1.04 -5.57 -12.81
C PHE A 7 0.51 -4.37 -13.61
N ARG A 8 -0.79 -4.36 -13.93
CA ARG A 8 -1.43 -3.25 -14.64
C ARG A 8 -1.32 -1.96 -13.84
N GLN A 9 -1.65 -2.00 -12.54
CA GLN A 9 -1.55 -0.84 -11.65
C GLN A 9 -0.12 -0.31 -11.59
N TRP A 10 0.86 -1.16 -11.30
CA TRP A 10 2.28 -0.79 -11.28
C TRP A 10 2.71 -0.14 -12.60
N PHE A 11 2.39 -0.76 -13.74
CA PHE A 11 2.80 -0.25 -15.04
C PHE A 11 2.10 1.07 -15.38
N THR A 12 0.82 1.23 -15.02
CA THR A 12 0.06 2.47 -15.21
C THR A 12 0.66 3.62 -14.40
N LEU A 13 1.08 3.37 -13.16
CA LEU A 13 1.69 4.36 -12.27
C LEU A 13 3.13 4.71 -12.70
N HIS A 14 3.92 3.73 -13.12
CA HIS A 14 5.37 3.89 -13.38
C HIS A 14 5.75 3.89 -14.87
N THR A 15 4.77 4.13 -15.77
CA THR A 15 4.93 3.91 -17.21
C THR A 15 6.16 4.59 -17.80
N VAL A 16 6.40 5.87 -17.47
CA VAL A 16 7.48 6.66 -18.10
C VAL A 16 8.84 6.07 -17.72
N LEU A 17 9.05 5.81 -16.44
CA LEU A 17 10.29 5.25 -15.91
C LEU A 17 10.54 3.85 -16.48
N THR A 18 9.52 2.99 -16.44
CA THR A 18 9.64 1.61 -16.92
C THR A 18 9.92 1.56 -18.42
N VAL A 19 9.24 2.37 -19.23
CA VAL A 19 9.47 2.41 -20.68
C VAL A 19 10.86 2.96 -21.01
N ALA A 20 11.29 4.04 -20.35
CA ALA A 20 12.62 4.61 -20.57
C ALA A 20 13.73 3.60 -20.19
N ALA A 21 13.59 2.93 -19.05
CA ALA A 21 14.51 1.89 -18.61
C ALA A 21 14.55 0.69 -19.59
N LEU A 22 13.39 0.23 -20.07
CA LEU A 22 13.30 -0.86 -21.04
C LEU A 22 13.98 -0.50 -22.37
N VAL A 23 13.69 0.69 -22.91
CA VAL A 23 14.31 1.18 -24.15
C VAL A 23 15.83 1.27 -23.99
N PHE A 24 16.31 1.75 -22.84
CA PHE A 24 17.75 1.87 -22.61
C PHE A 24 18.42 0.50 -22.40
N ALA A 25 17.78 -0.45 -21.73
CA ALA A 25 18.27 -1.82 -21.60
C ALA A 25 18.37 -2.52 -22.98
N VAL A 26 17.34 -2.36 -23.83
CA VAL A 26 17.35 -2.86 -25.21
C VAL A 26 18.45 -2.19 -26.03
N TYR A 27 18.60 -0.88 -25.93
CA TYR A 27 19.70 -0.16 -26.59
C TYR A 27 21.07 -0.70 -26.15
N GLN A 28 21.29 -0.92 -24.85
CA GLN A 28 22.53 -1.50 -24.36
C GLN A 28 22.77 -2.93 -24.83
N LEU A 29 21.71 -3.72 -25.02
CA LEU A 29 21.82 -5.09 -25.52
C LEU A 29 22.33 -5.15 -26.97
N TYR A 30 21.89 -4.23 -27.83
CA TYR A 30 22.19 -4.29 -29.27
C TYR A 30 23.35 -3.40 -29.71
N PHE A 31 23.61 -2.30 -29.02
CA PHE A 31 24.54 -1.28 -29.48
C PHE A 31 25.73 -1.05 -28.54
N GLU A 32 25.68 -1.60 -27.31
CA GLU A 32 26.71 -1.38 -26.28
C GLU A 32 26.99 -2.64 -25.46
N ARG A 33 27.79 -2.48 -24.40
CA ARG A 33 27.91 -3.47 -23.35
C ARG A 33 26.77 -3.29 -22.36
N LEU A 34 26.11 -4.39 -22.01
CA LEU A 34 25.12 -4.41 -20.93
C LEU A 34 25.75 -3.94 -19.62
N SER A 35 25.14 -2.94 -19.00
CA SER A 35 25.51 -2.51 -17.66
C SER A 35 24.95 -3.47 -16.61
N LEU A 36 25.58 -3.51 -15.42
CA LEU A 36 25.05 -4.24 -14.27
C LEU A 36 23.63 -3.76 -13.91
N TYR A 37 23.34 -2.47 -14.07
CA TYR A 37 22.02 -1.90 -13.82
C TYR A 37 20.95 -2.42 -14.80
N ALA A 38 21.30 -2.62 -16.08
CA ALA A 38 20.40 -3.20 -17.07
C ALA A 38 20.07 -4.66 -16.75
N ILE A 39 21.08 -5.44 -16.37
CA ILE A 39 20.90 -6.83 -15.95
C ILE A 39 20.03 -6.88 -14.68
N TRP A 40 20.34 -6.05 -13.68
CA TRP A 40 19.59 -5.99 -12.43
C TRP A 40 18.13 -5.58 -12.65
N PHE A 41 17.85 -4.60 -13.51
CA PHE A 41 16.48 -4.22 -13.87
C PHE A 41 15.70 -5.39 -14.48
N VAL A 42 16.28 -6.10 -15.45
CA VAL A 42 15.60 -7.24 -16.09
C VAL A 42 15.32 -8.34 -15.08
N VAL A 43 16.30 -8.69 -14.25
CA VAL A 43 16.12 -9.71 -13.19
C VAL A 43 15.08 -9.27 -12.16
N ALA A 44 15.12 -8.02 -11.72
CA ALA A 44 14.16 -7.47 -10.76
C ALA A 44 12.74 -7.48 -11.34
N LEU A 45 12.57 -7.06 -12.59
CA LEU A 45 11.27 -7.07 -13.26
C LEU A 45 10.72 -8.49 -13.43
N LEU A 46 11.55 -9.44 -13.88
CA LEU A 46 11.16 -10.84 -13.99
C LEU A 46 10.77 -11.43 -12.64
N ASN A 47 11.55 -11.16 -11.59
CA ASN A 47 11.22 -11.59 -10.23
C ASN A 47 9.88 -11.00 -9.75
N SER A 48 9.64 -9.70 -9.94
CA SER A 48 8.38 -9.06 -9.55
C SER A 48 7.16 -9.64 -10.28
N VAL A 49 7.28 -9.91 -11.59
CA VAL A 49 6.19 -10.48 -12.40
C VAL A 49 5.93 -11.95 -12.06
N THR A 50 6.97 -12.72 -11.75
CA THR A 50 6.86 -14.16 -11.46
C THR A 50 6.54 -14.48 -10.00
N ALA A 51 6.68 -13.52 -9.08
CA ALA A 51 6.42 -13.72 -7.66
C ALA A 51 4.94 -13.92 -7.30
N GLY A 52 3.99 -13.79 -8.25
CA GLY A 52 2.54 -13.73 -8.08
C GLY A 52 1.92 -14.69 -7.06
N LYS A 53 1.95 -14.30 -5.78
CA LYS A 53 1.37 -15.02 -4.64
C LYS A 53 0.25 -14.20 -4.01
N TRP A 54 -0.63 -14.89 -3.29
CA TRP A 54 -1.67 -14.25 -2.46
C TRP A 54 -1.01 -13.34 -1.41
N GLY A 55 -1.53 -12.12 -1.24
CA GLY A 55 -0.93 -11.09 -0.39
C GLY A 55 0.19 -10.27 -1.06
N ALA A 56 0.53 -10.55 -2.33
CA ALA A 56 1.44 -9.68 -3.08
C ALA A 56 0.81 -8.31 -3.34
N GLY A 57 1.57 -7.25 -3.11
CA GLY A 57 1.17 -5.86 -3.37
C GLY A 57 2.18 -5.12 -4.24
N GLU A 58 1.99 -3.81 -4.44
CA GLU A 58 2.93 -2.97 -5.20
C GLU A 58 4.37 -3.03 -4.67
N SER A 59 4.55 -3.34 -3.38
CA SER A 59 5.86 -3.53 -2.74
C SER A 59 6.74 -4.58 -3.43
N TYR A 60 6.16 -5.55 -4.13
CA TYR A 60 6.89 -6.56 -4.88
C TYR A 60 7.60 -5.98 -6.11
N PHE A 61 7.15 -4.82 -6.58
CA PHE A 61 7.76 -4.07 -7.67
C PHE A 61 8.76 -3.02 -7.18
N ALA A 62 8.95 -2.84 -5.87
CA ALA A 62 9.85 -1.80 -5.33
C ALA A 62 11.26 -1.87 -5.91
N THR A 63 11.84 -3.08 -6.01
CA THR A 63 13.17 -3.29 -6.62
C THR A 63 13.16 -2.96 -8.12
N ALA A 64 12.11 -3.35 -8.85
CA ALA A 64 11.98 -3.04 -10.27
C ALA A 64 11.80 -1.52 -10.50
N VAL A 65 11.04 -0.83 -9.65
CA VAL A 65 10.87 0.63 -9.68
C VAL A 65 12.21 1.32 -9.42
N ALA A 66 12.95 0.92 -8.38
CA ALA A 66 14.26 1.48 -8.08
C ALA A 66 15.25 1.30 -9.25
N ALA A 67 15.28 0.11 -9.84
CA ALA A 67 16.11 -0.17 -11.01
C ALA A 67 15.67 0.67 -12.24
N SER A 68 14.36 0.85 -12.47
CA SER A 68 13.82 1.72 -13.51
C SER A 68 14.25 3.18 -13.34
N CYS A 69 14.22 3.71 -12.12
CA CYS A 69 14.67 5.08 -11.82
C CYS A 69 16.14 5.28 -12.20
N ILE A 70 17.00 4.35 -11.81
CA ILE A 70 18.44 4.42 -12.09
C ILE A 70 18.70 4.35 -13.60
N LEU A 71 18.11 3.37 -14.30
CA LEU A 71 18.31 3.26 -15.76
C LEU A 71 17.73 4.45 -16.52
N THR A 72 16.60 4.99 -16.08
CA THR A 72 16.03 6.20 -16.68
C THR A 72 16.98 7.39 -16.54
N GLY A 73 17.58 7.57 -15.36
CA GLY A 73 18.60 8.61 -15.13
C GLY A 73 19.82 8.45 -16.03
N LEU A 74 20.33 7.23 -16.17
CA LEU A 74 21.46 6.91 -17.07
C LEU A 74 21.10 7.14 -18.55
N ALA A 75 19.88 6.76 -18.96
CA ALA A 75 19.38 6.97 -20.31
C ALA A 75 19.30 8.46 -20.65
N PHE A 76 18.67 9.26 -19.79
CA PHE A 76 18.52 10.70 -19.99
C PHE A 76 19.86 11.42 -19.94
N HIS A 77 20.77 11.04 -19.04
CA HIS A 77 22.13 11.57 -19.02
C HIS A 77 22.84 11.35 -20.36
N ARG A 78 22.72 10.15 -20.93
CA ARG A 78 23.33 9.82 -22.23
C ARG A 78 22.77 10.66 -23.38
N VAL A 79 21.44 10.81 -23.43
CA VAL A 79 20.78 11.64 -24.47
C VAL A 79 21.18 13.11 -24.32
N LEU A 80 21.31 13.60 -23.08
CA LEU A 80 21.80 14.96 -22.80
C LEU A 80 23.24 15.16 -23.26
N GLN A 81 24.15 14.23 -22.98
CA GLN A 81 25.54 14.29 -23.46
C GLN A 81 25.62 14.27 -24.99
N TRP A 82 24.78 13.48 -25.66
CA TRP A 82 24.69 13.49 -27.11
C TRP A 82 24.23 14.86 -27.64
N ALA A 83 23.22 15.44 -27.00
CA ALA A 83 22.67 16.74 -27.39
C ALA A 83 23.69 17.87 -27.21
N GLU A 84 24.40 17.89 -26.07
CA GLU A 84 25.48 18.84 -25.78
C GLU A 84 26.59 18.77 -26.83
N LYS A 85 27.04 17.57 -27.19
CA LYS A 85 28.05 17.38 -28.26
C LYS A 85 27.57 17.88 -29.62
N ARG A 86 26.26 17.81 -29.89
CA ARG A 86 25.66 18.21 -31.17
C ARG A 86 25.45 19.71 -31.29
N ASP A 87 25.29 20.40 -30.17
CA ASP A 87 25.03 21.85 -30.15
C ASP A 87 26.29 22.70 -30.37
N GLY A 88 27.45 22.20 -29.96
CA GLY A 88 28.71 22.93 -30.10
C GLY A 88 28.66 24.28 -29.36
N ARG A 89 28.67 25.40 -30.11
CA ARG A 89 28.64 26.77 -29.55
C ARG A 89 27.27 27.49 -29.69
N ARG A 90 26.21 26.78 -30.07
CA ARG A 90 24.89 27.42 -30.29
C ARG A 90 24.22 27.78 -28.96
N PRO A 91 23.61 28.97 -28.82
CA PRO A 91 23.00 29.42 -27.57
C PRO A 91 21.65 28.74 -27.25
N VAL A 92 20.93 28.25 -28.26
CA VAL A 92 19.72 27.42 -28.11
C VAL A 92 19.86 26.24 -29.07
N GLY A 93 19.79 25.02 -28.55
CA GLY A 93 20.06 23.81 -29.31
C GLY A 93 19.32 22.57 -28.81
N TRP A 94 19.74 21.41 -29.29
CA TRP A 94 19.25 20.10 -28.91
C TRP A 94 19.26 19.88 -27.39
N GLN A 95 20.22 20.42 -26.66
CA GLN A 95 20.32 20.28 -25.22
C GLN A 95 19.12 20.91 -24.52
N THR A 96 18.71 22.12 -24.92
CA THR A 96 17.51 22.77 -24.39
C THR A 96 16.27 21.92 -24.72
N ALA A 97 16.14 21.46 -25.96
CA ALA A 97 15.01 20.63 -26.38
C ALA A 97 14.93 19.30 -25.58
N VAL A 98 16.07 18.63 -25.39
CA VAL A 98 16.15 17.38 -24.60
C VAL A 98 15.86 17.65 -23.13
N LEU A 99 16.40 18.71 -22.53
CA LEU A 99 16.10 19.07 -21.15
C LEU A 99 14.61 19.34 -20.95
N THR A 100 13.98 20.09 -21.88
CA THR A 100 12.54 20.32 -21.86
C THR A 100 11.77 19.01 -21.99
N ALA A 101 12.14 18.13 -22.93
CA ALA A 101 11.50 16.83 -23.11
C ALA A 101 11.62 15.94 -21.85
N VAL A 102 12.80 15.87 -21.24
CA VAL A 102 13.04 15.14 -19.99
C VAL A 102 12.20 15.71 -18.85
N GLY A 103 12.15 17.03 -18.70
CA GLY A 103 11.30 17.71 -17.72
C GLY A 103 9.81 17.37 -17.92
N LEU A 104 9.32 17.43 -19.16
CA LEU A 104 7.94 17.06 -19.49
C LEU A 104 7.64 15.59 -19.17
N LEU A 105 8.56 14.67 -19.48
CA LEU A 105 8.41 13.24 -19.14
C LEU A 105 8.32 13.03 -17.63
N PHE A 106 9.13 13.73 -16.83
CA PHE A 106 9.01 13.66 -15.37
C PHE A 106 7.73 14.30 -14.84
N LEU A 107 7.22 15.38 -15.45
CA LEU A 107 5.91 15.93 -15.10
C LEU A 107 4.77 14.96 -15.42
N ILE A 108 4.84 14.26 -16.56
CA ILE A 108 3.89 13.20 -16.91
C ILE A 108 3.96 12.05 -15.88
N GLN A 109 5.17 11.64 -15.49
CA GLN A 109 5.38 10.62 -14.47
C GLN A 109 4.84 11.07 -13.09
N ALA A 110 5.09 12.31 -12.69
CA ALA A 110 4.59 12.88 -11.44
C ALA A 110 3.05 12.92 -11.42
N ASN A 111 2.42 13.31 -12.54
CA ASN A 111 0.96 13.30 -12.66
C ASN A 111 0.34 11.89 -12.56
N LYS A 112 1.07 10.86 -12.99
CA LYS A 112 0.66 9.44 -12.86
C LYS A 112 0.74 8.92 -11.43
N MET A 113 1.58 9.51 -10.59
CA MET A 113 1.72 9.17 -9.18
C MET A 113 1.10 10.22 -8.25
N PHE A 114 0.22 11.07 -8.79
CA PHE A 114 -0.36 12.18 -8.03
C PHE A 114 -1.21 11.66 -6.88
N HIS A 115 -0.89 12.11 -5.68
CA HIS A 115 -1.68 11.89 -4.47
C HIS A 115 -1.59 13.14 -3.59
N MET A 116 -2.70 13.52 -2.96
CA MET A 116 -2.78 14.77 -2.19
C MET A 116 -4.01 14.80 -1.28
N PRO A 117 -3.90 15.28 -0.03
CA PRO A 117 -5.07 15.63 0.78
C PRO A 117 -5.78 16.87 0.20
N THR A 118 -7.11 16.85 0.11
CA THR A 118 -7.94 17.89 -0.53
C THR A 118 -8.95 18.50 0.43
N ASP A 119 -8.74 18.31 1.73
CA ASP A 119 -9.46 18.96 2.83
C ASP A 119 -9.06 20.44 2.96
N VAL A 120 -7.80 20.77 2.64
CA VAL A 120 -7.29 22.13 2.63
C VAL A 120 -7.69 22.86 1.32
N PRO A 121 -8.26 24.09 1.36
CA PRO A 121 -8.69 24.81 0.16
C PRO A 121 -7.62 24.99 -0.91
N ALA A 122 -6.38 25.26 -0.51
CA ALA A 122 -5.25 25.42 -1.43
C ALA A 122 -4.96 24.12 -2.21
N PHE A 123 -4.93 22.97 -1.51
CA PHE A 123 -4.68 21.68 -2.14
C PHE A 123 -5.85 21.22 -3.01
N ARG A 124 -7.09 21.50 -2.58
CA ARG A 124 -8.28 21.29 -3.39
C ARG A 124 -8.21 22.07 -4.71
N ALA A 125 -7.79 23.34 -4.67
CA ALA A 125 -7.63 24.16 -5.87
C ALA A 125 -6.53 23.62 -6.80
N ILE A 126 -5.40 23.15 -6.25
CA ILE A 126 -4.33 22.51 -7.02
C ILE A 126 -4.84 21.23 -7.71
N ALA A 127 -5.51 20.35 -6.98
CA ALA A 127 -6.08 19.13 -7.54
C ALA A 127 -7.07 19.43 -8.68
N ALA A 128 -7.97 20.40 -8.48
CA ALA A 128 -8.93 20.84 -9.49
C ALA A 128 -8.23 21.43 -10.74
N ALA A 129 -7.20 22.27 -10.55
CA ALA A 129 -6.44 22.86 -11.66
C ALA A 129 -5.68 21.81 -12.49
N LEU A 130 -5.29 20.70 -11.87
CA LEU A 130 -4.67 19.55 -12.54
C LEU A 130 -5.69 18.56 -13.12
N GLY A 131 -6.99 18.87 -13.05
CA GLY A 131 -8.06 18.00 -13.54
C GLY A 131 -8.23 16.72 -12.73
N LYS A 132 -7.82 16.73 -11.47
CA LYS A 132 -7.96 15.59 -10.54
C LYS A 132 -9.27 15.70 -9.75
N PRO A 133 -9.86 14.58 -9.32
CA PRO A 133 -10.97 14.62 -8.37
C PRO A 133 -10.52 15.30 -7.09
N THR A 134 -11.45 16.02 -6.45
CA THR A 134 -11.20 16.70 -5.17
C THR A 134 -11.73 15.93 -3.97
N GLU A 135 -12.43 14.83 -4.23
CA GLU A 135 -12.95 13.92 -3.22
C GLU A 135 -13.33 12.61 -3.90
N VAL A 136 -13.39 11.55 -3.10
CA VAL A 136 -13.94 10.25 -3.52
C VAL A 136 -14.94 9.78 -2.48
N TRP A 137 -15.91 8.99 -2.91
CA TRP A 137 -16.94 8.43 -2.03
C TRP A 137 -16.70 6.94 -1.89
N ILE A 138 -16.34 6.48 -0.69
CA ILE A 138 -15.93 5.09 -0.43
C ILE A 138 -16.66 4.59 0.81
N ALA A 139 -17.27 3.41 0.70
CA ALA A 139 -17.84 2.73 1.85
C ALA A 139 -16.72 2.18 2.75
N PRO A 140 -16.80 2.40 4.07
CA PRO A 140 -15.89 1.77 5.01
C PRO A 140 -15.88 0.25 4.86
N GLN A 141 -14.69 -0.35 4.91
CA GLN A 141 -14.55 -1.80 4.90
C GLN A 141 -14.89 -2.37 6.27
N THR A 142 -15.58 -3.51 6.29
CA THR A 142 -16.03 -4.15 7.53
C THR A 142 -16.14 -5.65 7.36
N SER A 143 -15.61 -6.39 8.33
CA SER A 143 -15.88 -7.82 8.51
C SER A 143 -16.97 -8.09 9.57
N CYS A 144 -17.49 -7.05 10.21
CA CYS A 144 -18.43 -7.15 11.33
C CYS A 144 -19.89 -7.37 10.91
N SER A 145 -20.14 -7.74 9.65
CA SER A 145 -21.49 -7.77 9.06
C SER A 145 -22.28 -6.47 9.26
N ALA A 146 -21.59 -5.33 9.27
CA ALA A 146 -22.18 -4.01 9.50
C ALA A 146 -21.79 -3.01 8.39
N PRO A 147 -22.28 -3.21 7.15
CA PRO A 147 -22.04 -2.29 6.05
C PRO A 147 -22.41 -0.85 6.42
N ARG A 148 -21.62 0.11 5.94
CA ARG A 148 -21.85 1.54 6.14
C ARG A 148 -22.00 2.22 4.79
N ASP A 149 -22.76 3.31 4.76
CA ASP A 149 -22.89 4.13 3.56
C ASP A 149 -21.54 4.73 3.18
N PRO A 150 -21.29 5.01 1.87
CA PRO A 150 -20.10 5.69 1.43
C PRO A 150 -19.90 7.04 2.11
N GLU A 151 -18.68 7.30 2.56
CA GLU A 151 -18.27 8.58 3.13
C GLU A 151 -17.40 9.37 2.14
N MET A 152 -17.46 10.69 2.24
CA MET A 152 -16.59 11.57 1.47
C MET A 152 -15.17 11.51 2.05
N ILE A 153 -14.21 11.15 1.21
CA ILE A 153 -12.79 11.20 1.51
C ILE A 153 -12.18 12.39 0.76
N PRO A 154 -11.73 13.44 1.47
CA PRO A 154 -11.03 14.57 0.86
C PRO A 154 -9.56 14.21 0.64
N TYR A 155 -9.32 13.21 -0.21
CA TYR A 155 -8.01 12.74 -0.61
C TYR A 155 -8.08 12.20 -2.04
N VAL A 156 -7.03 12.41 -2.82
CA VAL A 156 -6.86 11.81 -4.13
C VAL A 156 -5.62 10.95 -4.15
N ASP A 157 -5.71 9.79 -4.80
CA ASP A 157 -4.61 8.88 -5.06
C ASP A 157 -4.75 8.28 -6.46
N SER A 158 -3.69 8.38 -7.26
CA SER A 158 -3.67 7.81 -8.61
C SER A 158 -3.59 6.28 -8.62
N ALA A 159 -3.15 5.64 -7.52
CA ALA A 159 -3.26 4.20 -7.34
C ALA A 159 -4.69 3.74 -7.06
N GLY A 160 -5.62 4.67 -6.86
CA GLY A 160 -6.91 4.45 -6.22
C GLY A 160 -6.79 4.75 -4.73
N VAL A 161 -7.81 5.39 -4.16
CA VAL A 161 -7.79 5.74 -2.74
C VAL A 161 -7.82 4.44 -1.94
N SER A 162 -6.65 4.05 -1.47
CA SER A 162 -6.51 3.00 -0.49
C SER A 162 -6.89 3.61 0.87
N LEU A 163 -7.56 2.83 1.71
CA LEU A 163 -7.86 3.25 3.09
C LEU A 163 -6.58 3.48 3.92
N LEU A 164 -5.41 3.17 3.37
CA LEU A 164 -4.10 3.30 3.99
C LEU A 164 -3.33 4.46 3.33
N GLY A 165 -2.70 5.31 4.13
CA GLY A 165 -1.81 6.38 3.64
C GLY A 165 -2.40 7.80 3.60
N ARG A 166 -3.69 7.98 3.87
CA ARG A 166 -4.25 9.31 4.14
C ARG A 166 -3.91 9.77 5.58
N PRO A 167 -3.71 11.07 5.83
CA PRO A 167 -3.61 11.59 7.19
C PRO A 167 -4.87 11.24 8.00
N PRO A 168 -4.73 10.80 9.27
CA PRO A 168 -5.88 10.53 10.13
C PRO A 168 -6.64 11.81 10.43
N THR A 169 -7.98 11.73 10.41
CA THR A 169 -8.84 12.82 10.87
C THR A 169 -8.88 12.88 12.41
N ALA A 170 -9.46 13.95 12.96
CA ALA A 170 -9.73 14.02 14.39
C ALA A 170 -10.66 12.89 14.85
N ALA A 171 -11.64 12.50 14.03
CA ALA A 171 -12.53 11.37 14.32
C ALA A 171 -11.78 10.05 14.32
N ASP A 172 -10.87 9.83 13.35
CA ASP A 172 -10.03 8.63 13.32
C ASP A 172 -9.12 8.56 14.56
N THR A 173 -8.57 9.69 14.98
CA THR A 173 -7.72 9.77 16.18
C THR A 173 -8.52 9.44 17.43
N ALA A 174 -9.71 10.02 17.58
CA ALA A 174 -10.60 9.74 18.71
C ALA A 174 -11.04 8.27 18.74
N ALA A 175 -11.39 7.71 17.58
CA ALA A 175 -11.74 6.30 17.44
C ALA A 175 -10.56 5.38 17.81
N GLY A 176 -9.34 5.71 17.39
CA GLY A 176 -8.15 4.94 17.77
C GLY A 176 -7.88 4.95 19.26
N ILE A 177 -8.04 6.11 19.91
CA ILE A 177 -7.93 6.25 21.37
C ILE A 177 -9.03 5.42 22.05
N GLN A 178 -10.27 5.49 21.57
CA GLN A 178 -11.38 4.71 22.12
C GLN A 178 -11.10 3.20 22.08
N ILE A 179 -10.59 2.68 20.95
CA ILE A 179 -10.24 1.26 20.84
C ILE A 179 -9.08 0.91 21.79
N ALA A 180 -8.08 1.78 21.90
CA ALA A 180 -6.97 1.58 22.81
C ALA A 180 -7.41 1.60 24.30
N ASP A 181 -8.35 2.47 24.66
CA ASP A 181 -8.95 2.52 26.00
C ASP A 181 -9.74 1.24 26.29
N PHE A 182 -10.49 0.72 25.31
CA PHE A 182 -11.20 -0.56 25.43
C PHE A 182 -10.25 -1.72 25.70
N VAL A 183 -9.11 -1.78 24.99
CA VAL A 183 -8.04 -2.76 25.20
C VAL A 183 -7.38 -2.60 26.56
N SER A 184 -7.18 -1.35 27.01
CA SER A 184 -6.55 -1.02 28.30
C SER A 184 -7.42 -1.36 29.50
N ALA A 185 -8.74 -1.33 29.35
CA ALA A 185 -9.68 -1.62 30.43
C ALA A 185 -9.72 -3.10 30.87
N GLY A 186 -9.14 -4.01 30.08
CA GLY A 186 -9.06 -5.43 30.41
C GLY A 186 -7.95 -5.78 31.42
N HIS A 187 -7.90 -7.06 31.80
CA HIS A 187 -6.97 -7.62 32.79
C HIS A 187 -6.10 -8.78 32.26
N THR A 188 -6.50 -9.48 31.18
CA THR A 188 -5.74 -10.54 30.50
C THR A 188 -5.31 -10.07 29.10
N ALA A 189 -4.65 -10.89 28.29
CA ALA A 189 -4.21 -10.45 26.97
C ALA A 189 -5.40 -10.07 26.06
N ALA A 190 -5.20 -9.10 25.16
CA ALA A 190 -6.16 -8.73 24.13
C ALA A 190 -5.81 -9.42 22.81
N PHE A 191 -6.79 -10.04 22.15
CA PHE A 191 -6.58 -10.71 20.86
C PHE A 191 -6.97 -9.77 19.71
N SER A 192 -6.01 -9.02 19.19
CA SER A 192 -6.25 -7.93 18.24
C SER A 192 -5.66 -8.22 16.86
N GLU A 193 -6.42 -7.91 15.81
CA GLU A 193 -5.89 -7.92 14.44
C GLU A 193 -4.87 -6.83 14.18
N ASP A 194 -4.97 -5.72 14.90
CA ASP A 194 -4.00 -4.62 14.86
C ASP A 194 -3.23 -4.57 16.18
N ALA A 195 -1.98 -5.01 16.13
CA ALA A 195 -1.08 -5.04 17.28
C ALA A 195 -0.77 -3.63 17.83
N GLY A 196 -1.03 -2.57 17.04
CA GLY A 196 -0.80 -1.19 17.46
C GLY A 196 -1.58 -0.82 18.74
N PHE A 197 -2.80 -1.34 18.90
CA PHE A 197 -3.60 -1.10 20.10
C PHE A 197 -2.99 -1.75 21.34
N ASN A 198 -2.57 -3.01 21.24
CA ASN A 198 -1.91 -3.72 22.33
C ASN A 198 -0.60 -3.02 22.71
N PHE A 199 0.20 -2.63 21.71
CA PHE A 199 1.46 -1.92 21.93
C PHE A 199 1.23 -0.59 22.66
N TYR A 200 0.26 0.21 22.22
CA TYR A 200 -0.09 1.47 22.87
C TYR A 200 -0.57 1.27 24.32
N ALA A 201 -1.40 0.26 24.55
CA ALA A 201 -1.94 -0.07 25.88
C ALA A 201 -0.92 -0.76 26.81
N GLY A 202 0.28 -1.11 26.33
CA GLY A 202 1.28 -1.87 27.10
C GLY A 202 0.84 -3.31 27.40
N ARG A 203 0.05 -3.92 26.51
CA ARG A 203 -0.53 -5.25 26.65
C ARG A 203 0.24 -6.24 25.78
N ASP A 204 0.19 -7.53 26.14
CA ASP A 204 0.83 -8.58 25.36
C ASP A 204 0.31 -8.59 23.92
N ILE A 205 1.22 -8.67 22.96
CA ILE A 205 0.88 -8.77 21.55
C ILE A 205 0.68 -10.24 21.21
N VAL A 206 -0.57 -10.59 20.90
CA VAL A 206 -0.92 -11.97 20.55
C VAL A 206 -0.88 -12.10 19.03
N THR A 207 0.26 -12.61 18.53
CA THR A 207 0.53 -12.99 17.14
C THR A 207 0.35 -11.89 16.07
N ASN A 208 0.46 -12.28 14.79
CA ASN A 208 0.13 -11.48 13.61
C ASN A 208 -0.89 -12.27 12.77
N PRO A 209 -2.14 -11.78 12.59
CA PRO A 209 -3.20 -12.55 11.93
C PRO A 209 -2.83 -13.01 10.53
N THR A 210 -2.33 -12.11 9.70
CA THR A 210 -1.99 -12.40 8.30
C THR A 210 -0.88 -13.45 8.20
N GLN A 211 0.16 -13.36 9.03
CA GLN A 211 1.21 -14.37 9.02
C GLN A 211 0.72 -15.71 9.58
N LEU A 212 -0.14 -15.70 10.60
CA LEU A 212 -0.76 -16.91 11.12
C LEU A 212 -1.60 -17.61 10.04
N LEU A 213 -2.42 -16.86 9.32
CA LEU A 213 -3.22 -17.38 8.20
C LEU A 213 -2.33 -17.93 7.08
N ASN A 214 -1.22 -17.26 6.76
CA ASN A 214 -0.26 -17.77 5.78
C ASN A 214 0.36 -19.10 6.23
N LEU A 215 0.77 -19.23 7.49
CA LEU A 215 1.33 -20.49 8.01
C LEU A 215 0.28 -21.60 8.01
N TYR A 216 -0.96 -21.29 8.40
CA TYR A 216 -2.08 -22.23 8.38
C TYR A 216 -2.35 -22.75 6.96
N ASN A 217 -2.43 -21.85 5.97
CA ASN A 217 -2.64 -22.23 4.57
C ASN A 217 -1.52 -23.08 3.97
N ASN A 218 -0.33 -23.12 4.61
CA ASN A 218 0.80 -23.95 4.20
C ASN A 218 1.01 -25.17 5.12
N ASN A 219 0.08 -25.47 6.03
CA ASN A 219 0.20 -26.53 7.03
C ASN A 219 1.49 -26.42 7.88
N GLN A 220 1.88 -25.18 8.23
CA GLN A 220 3.11 -24.86 8.98
C GLN A 220 2.82 -24.34 10.40
N VAL A 221 1.60 -24.49 10.91
CA VAL A 221 1.25 -24.05 12.26
C VAL A 221 0.26 -25.02 12.91
N ASP A 222 0.49 -25.33 14.17
CA ASP A 222 -0.47 -25.99 15.05
C ASP A 222 -1.26 -24.91 15.80
N LEU A 223 -2.59 -25.00 15.76
CA LEU A 223 -3.49 -24.03 16.36
C LEU A 223 -4.09 -24.52 17.69
N THR A 224 -3.79 -25.75 18.13
CA THR A 224 -4.40 -26.40 19.31
C THR A 224 -4.45 -25.49 20.52
N ASP A 225 -3.30 -25.01 20.99
CA ASP A 225 -3.22 -24.17 22.20
C ASP A 225 -3.98 -22.85 22.05
N MET A 226 -3.94 -22.23 20.86
CA MET A 226 -4.64 -20.98 20.60
C MET A 226 -6.15 -21.17 20.62
N LEU A 227 -6.65 -22.26 20.02
CA LEU A 227 -8.06 -22.62 20.04
C LEU A 227 -8.52 -22.92 21.46
N ASP A 228 -7.72 -23.63 22.26
CA ASP A 228 -8.02 -23.89 23.66
C ASP A 228 -8.10 -22.59 24.48
N MET A 229 -7.18 -21.65 24.26
CA MET A 229 -7.23 -20.34 24.91
C MET A 229 -8.48 -19.54 24.52
N LEU A 230 -8.87 -19.55 23.25
CA LEU A 230 -10.09 -18.87 22.78
C LEU A 230 -11.36 -19.53 23.34
N ASN A 231 -11.42 -20.86 23.32
CA ASN A 231 -12.52 -21.66 23.86
C ASN A 231 -12.70 -21.48 25.37
N ASN A 232 -11.61 -21.29 26.11
CA ASN A 232 -11.63 -21.01 27.53
C ASN A 232 -11.75 -19.50 27.86
N GLN A 233 -12.04 -18.66 26.86
CA GLN A 233 -12.17 -17.20 27.02
C GLN A 233 -10.97 -16.56 27.73
N ALA A 234 -9.75 -17.04 27.45
CA ALA A 234 -8.53 -16.56 28.12
C ALA A 234 -8.17 -15.10 27.79
N PHE A 235 -8.72 -14.56 26.70
CA PHE A 235 -8.55 -13.17 26.30
C PHE A 235 -9.77 -12.35 26.76
N ASP A 236 -9.54 -11.19 27.36
CA ASP A 236 -10.65 -10.35 27.86
C ASP A 236 -11.32 -9.51 26.76
N SER A 237 -10.69 -9.44 25.60
CA SER A 237 -11.11 -8.63 24.48
C SER A 237 -10.60 -9.23 23.16
N VAL A 238 -11.43 -9.14 22.13
CA VAL A 238 -11.07 -9.47 20.75
C VAL A 238 -11.39 -8.26 19.88
N ILE A 239 -10.46 -7.89 19.00
CA ILE A 239 -10.59 -6.74 18.09
C ILE A 239 -10.39 -7.22 16.66
N LEU A 240 -11.48 -7.19 15.88
CA LEU A 240 -11.48 -7.59 14.47
C LEU A 240 -11.70 -6.39 13.56
N ARG A 241 -11.08 -6.41 12.38
CA ARG A 241 -11.22 -5.41 11.31
C ARG A 241 -11.57 -6.04 9.97
N ALA A 242 -10.84 -7.09 9.60
CA ALA A 242 -10.89 -7.72 8.29
C ALA A 242 -11.00 -9.26 8.35
N GLN A 243 -10.90 -9.89 9.52
CA GLN A 243 -10.97 -11.35 9.72
C GLN A 243 -9.83 -12.10 9.01
N PHE A 244 -8.59 -11.61 9.14
CA PHE A 244 -7.41 -12.25 8.55
C PHE A 244 -6.81 -13.38 9.40
N TYR A 245 -7.62 -14.05 10.23
CA TYR A 245 -7.21 -15.24 10.97
C TYR A 245 -7.57 -16.54 10.24
N PRO A 246 -6.92 -17.68 10.58
CA PRO A 246 -7.38 -19.00 10.14
C PRO A 246 -8.87 -19.24 10.43
N PRO A 247 -9.62 -19.91 9.54
CA PRO A 247 -11.04 -20.18 9.77
C PRO A 247 -11.37 -20.80 11.14
N PRO A 248 -10.62 -21.80 11.65
CA PRO A 248 -10.89 -22.35 12.98
C PRO A 248 -10.78 -21.32 14.12
N VAL A 249 -9.88 -20.35 14.00
CA VAL A 249 -9.72 -19.26 14.98
C VAL A 249 -10.92 -18.32 14.93
N LEU A 250 -11.38 -17.96 13.72
CA LEU A 250 -12.57 -17.14 13.53
C LEU A 250 -13.83 -17.83 14.06
N ASP A 251 -13.95 -19.14 13.85
CA ASP A 251 -15.05 -19.94 14.37
C ASP A 251 -15.07 -19.95 15.91
N ALA A 252 -13.91 -20.16 16.55
CA ALA A 252 -13.79 -20.10 18.01
C ALA A 252 -14.16 -18.70 18.55
N ILE A 253 -13.67 -17.63 17.91
CA ILE A 253 -14.05 -16.25 18.27
C ILE A 253 -15.57 -16.07 18.15
N GLY A 254 -16.17 -16.49 17.04
CA GLY A 254 -17.59 -16.34 16.77
C GLY A 254 -18.50 -17.11 17.73
N GLN A 255 -18.01 -18.21 18.33
CA GLN A 255 -18.74 -19.00 19.33
C GLN A 255 -18.63 -18.40 20.74
N GLN A 256 -17.45 -17.89 21.11
CA GLN A 256 -17.12 -17.58 22.50
C GLN A 256 -17.17 -16.09 22.85
N TYR A 257 -17.13 -15.23 21.84
CA TYR A 257 -17.12 -13.77 22.01
C TYR A 257 -18.34 -13.16 21.31
N GLU A 258 -18.74 -11.99 21.79
CA GLU A 258 -19.80 -11.18 21.18
C GLU A 258 -19.33 -9.75 20.96
N THR A 259 -19.78 -9.15 19.85
CA THR A 259 -19.50 -7.76 19.54
C THR A 259 -20.30 -6.86 20.48
N VAL A 260 -19.60 -6.11 21.32
CA VAL A 260 -20.21 -5.13 22.23
C VAL A 260 -20.21 -3.73 21.64
N GLU A 261 -19.31 -3.45 20.70
CA GLU A 261 -19.20 -2.14 20.08
C GLU A 261 -18.64 -2.22 18.65
N LEU A 262 -19.06 -1.27 17.80
CA LEU A 262 -18.54 -1.08 16.46
C LEU A 262 -17.92 0.31 16.35
N VAL A 263 -16.62 0.38 16.08
CA VAL A 263 -15.89 1.64 15.99
C VAL A 263 -15.36 1.82 14.57
N GLN A 264 -15.73 2.91 13.92
CA GLN A 264 -15.19 3.24 12.60
C GLN A 264 -13.91 4.07 12.76
N MET A 265 -12.82 3.61 12.16
CA MET A 265 -11.53 4.31 12.15
C MET A 265 -10.84 4.12 10.80
N ASN A 266 -10.47 5.24 10.18
CA ASN A 266 -9.73 5.33 8.94
C ASN A 266 -10.34 4.50 7.80
N GLY A 267 -11.67 4.60 7.65
CA GLY A 267 -12.45 3.87 6.65
C GLY A 267 -12.55 2.36 6.87
N PHE A 268 -12.23 1.86 8.06
CA PHE A 268 -12.56 0.51 8.50
C PHE A 268 -13.53 0.55 9.66
N VAL A 269 -14.40 -0.45 9.77
CA VAL A 269 -15.20 -0.69 10.97
C VAL A 269 -14.57 -1.83 11.76
N TYR A 270 -14.19 -1.53 13.00
CA TYR A 270 -13.67 -2.49 13.95
C TYR A 270 -14.81 -3.07 14.80
N CYS A 271 -14.78 -4.38 15.03
CA CYS A 271 -15.64 -5.05 15.98
C CYS A 271 -14.87 -5.22 17.28
N LEU A 272 -15.35 -4.56 18.34
CA LEU A 272 -14.83 -4.71 19.69
C LEU A 272 -15.69 -5.75 20.38
N MET A 273 -15.05 -6.84 20.80
CA MET A 273 -15.74 -8.00 21.31
C MET A 273 -15.29 -8.34 22.72
N ARG A 274 -16.20 -8.92 23.50
CA ARG A 274 -15.97 -9.43 24.85
C ARG A 274 -16.36 -10.91 24.93
N PRO A 275 -15.80 -11.67 25.89
CA PRO A 275 -16.33 -12.99 26.24
C PRO A 275 -17.83 -12.94 26.50
N ARG A 276 -18.56 -13.94 25.99
CA ARG A 276 -19.98 -14.17 26.29
C ARG A 276 -20.21 -14.69 27.70
#